data_AF-A0A916YVG0-F1
#
_entry.id   AF-A0A916YVG0-F1
#
_cell.length_a   1.000
_cell.length_b   1.000
_cell.length_c   1.000
_cell.angle_alpha   90.00
_cell.angle_beta   90.00
_cell.angle_gamma   90.00
#
_symmetry.space_group_name_H-M   'P 1'
#
loop_
_entity.id
_entity.type
_entity.pdbx_description
1 polymer ?
#
loop_
_entity_poly.entity_id
_entity_poly.type
_entity_poly.pdbx_seq_one_letter_code
_entity_poly.pdbx_strand_id
1 'polypeptide(L)'
;MYAKNVMDSFYYLFIFIRSEPLNPVLYQILYKYKSWLHKDLKINYRSVNTLIKELNLVDDHQCKTRIISNLKKISVFDRARNIERIYLSILPIQYIIQSLINVIDQKETEKIRIMASSVHNYPSFILGKYYCNSIDFWNEHINYYNRTFQSDFMYDWKHLFLEYYPKNEN
;
A
#
# COMPACT_ATOMS: atom_id res chain seq x y z
N MET A 1 5.90 -15.42 1.79
CA MET A 1 5.64 -15.49 0.34
C MET A 1 4.46 -14.62 -0.06
N TYR A 2 3.20 -15.04 0.14
CA TYR A 2 2.02 -14.28 -0.31
C TYR A 2 1.93 -12.85 0.25
N ALA A 3 2.16 -12.67 1.55
CA ALA A 3 2.15 -11.36 2.19
C ALA A 3 3.17 -10.38 1.58
N LYS A 4 4.38 -10.86 1.27
CA LYS A 4 5.40 -10.06 0.58
C LYS A 4 4.93 -9.65 -0.82
N ASN A 5 4.39 -10.59 -1.59
CA ASN A 5 3.90 -10.28 -2.94
C ASN A 5 2.79 -9.23 -2.94
N VAL A 6 1.92 -9.26 -1.92
CA VAL A 6 0.88 -8.25 -1.70
C VAL A 6 1.48 -6.89 -1.33
N MET A 7 2.50 -6.84 -0.48
CA MET A 7 3.21 -5.58 -0.21
C MET A 7 3.89 -5.04 -1.47
N ASP A 8 4.57 -5.89 -2.24
CA ASP A 8 5.18 -5.49 -3.50
C ASP A 8 4.12 -5.00 -4.50
N SER A 9 2.91 -5.58 -4.52
CA SER A 9 1.84 -5.11 -5.40
C SER A 9 1.27 -3.75 -4.98
N PHE A 10 1.13 -3.47 -3.68
CA PHE A 10 0.80 -2.12 -3.19
C PHE A 10 1.85 -1.09 -3.56
N TYR A 11 3.14 -1.43 -3.42
CA TYR A 11 4.25 -0.55 -3.80
C TYR A 11 4.10 -0.08 -5.25
N TYR A 12 3.88 -1.01 -6.18
CA TYR A 12 3.66 -0.67 -7.58
C TYR A 12 2.37 0.13 -7.80
N LEU A 13 1.25 -0.26 -7.17
CA LEU A 13 -0.01 0.46 -7.29
C LEU A 13 0.16 1.95 -6.92
N PHE A 14 0.80 2.24 -5.79
CA PHE A 14 1.03 3.62 -5.34
C PHE A 14 1.99 4.38 -6.27
N ILE A 15 3.00 3.72 -6.82
CA ILE A 15 3.86 4.35 -7.86
C ILE A 15 3.03 4.74 -9.09
N PHE A 16 2.19 3.83 -9.58
CA PHE A 16 1.36 4.09 -10.76
C PHE A 16 0.35 5.21 -10.52
N ILE A 17 -0.27 5.27 -9.32
CA ILE A 17 -1.18 6.36 -8.95
C ILE A 17 -0.43 7.69 -8.91
N ARG A 18 0.80 7.71 -8.38
CA ARG A 18 1.62 8.92 -8.39
C ARG A 18 1.97 9.38 -9.80
N SER A 19 2.32 8.46 -10.71
CA SER A 19 2.71 8.82 -12.07
C SER A 19 1.52 9.23 -12.94
N GLU A 20 0.42 8.50 -12.84
CA GLU A 20 -0.78 8.62 -13.67
C GLU A 20 -2.06 8.80 -12.82
N PRO A 21 -2.17 9.87 -12.01
CA PRO A 21 -3.23 10.03 -11.00
C PRO A 21 -4.66 10.11 -11.54
N LEU A 22 -4.81 10.37 -12.84
CA LEU A 22 -6.10 10.50 -13.52
C LEU A 22 -6.49 9.23 -14.30
N ASN A 23 -5.67 8.16 -14.24
CA ASN A 23 -5.95 6.95 -14.98
C ASN A 23 -7.09 6.15 -14.31
N PRO A 24 -8.24 5.96 -14.98
CA PRO A 24 -9.42 5.34 -14.39
C PRO A 24 -9.20 3.88 -14.01
N VAL A 25 -8.27 3.17 -14.66
CA VAL A 25 -7.93 1.78 -14.34
C VAL A 25 -7.38 1.67 -12.92
N LEU A 26 -6.57 2.64 -12.48
CA LEU A 26 -5.99 2.63 -11.14
C LEU A 26 -7.05 2.74 -10.05
N TYR A 27 -8.12 3.48 -10.34
CA TYR A 27 -9.27 3.61 -9.45
C TYR A 27 -10.07 2.31 -9.34
N GLN A 28 -10.31 1.63 -10.46
CA GLN A 28 -10.92 0.29 -10.44
C GLN A 28 -10.08 -0.70 -9.62
N ILE A 29 -8.76 -0.68 -9.77
CA ILE A 29 -7.83 -1.53 -8.99
C ILE A 29 -7.93 -1.21 -7.49
N LEU A 30 -7.92 0.08 -7.11
CA LEU A 30 -8.09 0.50 -5.71
C LEU A 30 -9.37 -0.08 -5.10
N TYR A 31 -10.49 -0.05 -5.81
CA TYR A 31 -11.73 -0.65 -5.34
C TYR A 31 -11.63 -2.17 -5.14
N LYS A 32 -10.98 -2.89 -6.06
CA LYS A 32 -10.77 -4.33 -5.89
C LYS A 32 -9.94 -4.62 -4.63
N TYR A 33 -8.90 -3.84 -4.37
CA TYR A 33 -8.13 -3.95 -3.12
C TYR A 33 -8.93 -3.57 -1.89
N LYS A 34 -9.71 -2.47 -1.93
CA LYS A 34 -10.55 -2.02 -0.82
C LYS A 34 -11.54 -3.11 -0.40
N SER A 35 -12.20 -3.75 -1.36
CA SER A 35 -13.15 -4.82 -1.08
C SER A 35 -12.49 -6.10 -0.58
N TRP A 36 -11.25 -6.36 -0.99
CA TRP A 36 -10.49 -7.54 -0.58
C TRP A 36 -9.81 -7.37 0.79
N LEU A 37 -9.36 -6.17 1.15
CA LEU A 37 -8.76 -5.85 2.44
C LEU A 37 -9.82 -5.67 3.52
N HIS A 38 -9.89 -6.64 4.44
CA HIS A 38 -10.71 -6.55 5.64
C HIS A 38 -9.91 -6.99 6.87
N LYS A 39 -10.37 -6.62 8.07
CA LYS A 39 -9.66 -6.87 9.34
C LYS A 39 -9.28 -8.34 9.56
N ASP A 40 -10.15 -9.27 9.15
CA ASP A 40 -9.96 -10.72 9.34
C ASP A 40 -9.21 -11.39 8.18
N LEU A 41 -8.60 -10.61 7.28
CA LEU A 41 -7.96 -11.14 6.07
C LEU A 41 -6.73 -11.97 6.45
N LYS A 42 -6.76 -13.25 6.09
CA LYS A 42 -5.58 -14.13 6.11
C LYS A 42 -4.92 -14.10 4.74
N ILE A 43 -3.66 -13.64 4.65
CA ILE A 43 -2.95 -13.54 3.37
C ILE A 43 -2.35 -14.91 3.01
N ASN A 44 -3.08 -15.69 2.22
CA ASN A 44 -2.71 -17.02 1.76
C ASN A 44 -3.01 -17.19 0.27
N TYR A 45 -2.68 -18.37 -0.29
CA TYR A 45 -2.91 -18.67 -1.70
C TYR A 45 -4.34 -18.42 -2.15
N ARG A 46 -5.33 -18.89 -1.37
CA ARG A 46 -6.75 -18.78 -1.71
C ARG A 46 -7.19 -17.33 -1.74
N SER A 47 -6.84 -16.54 -0.73
CA SER A 47 -7.22 -15.13 -0.65
C SER A 47 -6.53 -14.29 -1.73
N VAL A 48 -5.26 -14.54 -2.02
CA VAL A 48 -4.54 -13.87 -3.12
C VAL A 48 -5.12 -14.25 -4.49
N ASN A 49 -5.51 -15.50 -4.69
CA ASN A 49 -6.16 -15.92 -5.93
C ASN A 49 -7.53 -15.27 -6.11
N THR A 50 -8.30 -15.06 -5.04
CA THR A 50 -9.54 -14.28 -5.11
C THR A 50 -9.25 -12.86 -5.61
N LEU A 51 -8.25 -12.19 -5.04
CA LEU A 51 -7.84 -10.87 -5.53
C LEU A 51 -7.41 -10.89 -7.00
N ILE A 52 -6.60 -11.87 -7.41
CA ILE A 52 -6.19 -12.00 -8.83
C ILE A 52 -7.41 -12.15 -9.74
N LYS A 53 -8.41 -12.96 -9.37
CA LYS A 53 -9.65 -13.11 -10.15
C LYS A 53 -10.40 -11.78 -10.25
N GLU A 54 -10.55 -11.06 -9.16
CA GLU A 54 -11.18 -9.73 -9.14
C GLU A 54 -10.44 -8.71 -10.01
N LEU A 55 -9.11 -8.74 -9.98
CA LEU A 55 -8.28 -7.86 -10.80
C LEU A 55 -8.36 -8.20 -12.30
N ASN A 56 -8.60 -9.45 -12.67
CA ASN A 56 -8.81 -9.82 -14.08
C ASN A 56 -10.11 -9.24 -14.67
N LEU A 57 -11.04 -8.78 -13.83
CA LEU A 57 -12.26 -8.10 -14.26
C LEU A 57 -12.04 -6.60 -14.55
N VAL A 58 -10.86 -6.07 -14.23
CA VAL A 58 -10.48 -4.69 -14.53
C VAL A 58 -9.96 -4.60 -15.97
N ASP A 59 -10.24 -3.48 -16.63
CA ASP A 59 -9.77 -3.15 -17.98
C ASP A 59 -8.27 -3.42 -18.17
N ASP A 60 -7.88 -3.71 -19.41
CA ASP A 60 -6.49 -4.04 -19.69
C ASP A 60 -5.54 -2.86 -19.55
N HIS A 61 -4.47 -3.07 -18.77
CA HIS A 61 -3.52 -2.03 -18.43
C HIS A 61 -2.20 -2.62 -17.91
N GLN A 62 -1.09 -1.96 -18.24
CA GLN A 62 0.25 -2.37 -17.79
C GLN A 62 0.37 -2.48 -16.27
N CYS A 63 -0.28 -1.59 -15.52
CA CYS A 63 -0.31 -1.61 -14.05
C CYS A 63 -0.95 -2.90 -13.53
N LYS A 64 -2.13 -3.26 -14.05
CA LYS A 64 -2.85 -4.50 -13.71
C LYS A 64 -1.96 -5.71 -13.96
N THR A 65 -1.36 -5.80 -15.15
CA THR A 65 -0.48 -6.91 -15.54
C THR A 65 0.72 -7.03 -14.60
N ARG A 66 1.35 -5.91 -14.23
CA ARG A 66 2.48 -5.89 -13.28
C ARG A 66 2.05 -6.33 -11.88
N ILE A 67 0.91 -5.85 -11.40
CA ILE A 67 0.34 -6.22 -10.09
C ILE A 67 0.06 -7.72 -10.05
N ILE A 68 -0.65 -8.27 -11.05
CA ILE A 68 -0.98 -9.69 -11.11
C ILE A 68 0.30 -10.54 -11.19
N SER A 69 1.28 -10.12 -11.99
CA SER A 69 2.58 -10.79 -12.08
C SER A 69 3.26 -10.88 -10.72
N ASN A 70 3.29 -9.80 -9.94
CA ASN A 70 3.86 -9.81 -8.59
C ASN A 70 3.09 -10.73 -7.64
N LEU A 71 1.75 -10.71 -7.66
CA LEU A 71 0.92 -11.56 -6.82
C LEU A 71 1.18 -13.06 -7.08
N LYS A 72 1.43 -13.44 -8.34
CA LYS A 72 1.70 -14.82 -8.77
C LYS A 72 3.13 -15.31 -8.49
N LYS A 73 4.07 -14.46 -8.06
CA LYS A 73 5.47 -14.88 -7.83
C LYS A 73 5.55 -15.99 -6.78
N ILE A 74 6.10 -17.13 -7.16
CA ILE A 74 6.46 -18.19 -6.22
C ILE A 74 7.88 -17.88 -5.75
N SER A 75 8.06 -17.64 -4.45
CA SER A 75 9.37 -17.43 -3.86
C SER A 75 9.66 -18.54 -2.86
N VAL A 76 10.55 -19.45 -3.27
CA VAL A 76 10.80 -20.74 -2.62
C VAL A 76 11.46 -20.56 -1.22
N PHE A 77 12.02 -19.39 -0.92
CA PHE A 77 12.78 -19.15 0.32
C PHE A 77 12.40 -17.87 1.07
N ASP A 78 11.30 -17.22 0.69
CA ASP A 78 11.01 -15.86 1.15
C ASP A 78 9.75 -15.86 2.02
N ARG A 79 9.91 -16.36 3.25
CA ARG A 79 8.96 -15.99 4.31
C ARG A 79 9.09 -14.49 4.50
N ALA A 80 7.96 -13.79 4.55
CA ALA A 80 8.01 -12.37 4.86
C ALA A 80 8.61 -12.25 6.26
N ARG A 81 9.82 -11.69 6.36
CA ARG A 81 10.31 -11.15 7.61
C ARG A 81 9.29 -10.07 8.02
N ASN A 82 8.99 -9.94 9.31
CA ASN A 82 8.02 -8.98 9.83
C ASN A 82 6.55 -9.24 9.42
N ILE A 83 6.13 -10.51 9.35
CA ILE A 83 4.72 -10.85 9.07
C ILE A 83 3.74 -10.18 10.04
N GLU A 84 4.13 -10.00 11.30
CA GLU A 84 3.36 -9.27 12.30
C GLU A 84 3.15 -7.80 11.92
N ARG A 85 4.20 -7.09 11.46
CA ARG A 85 4.07 -5.72 10.96
C ARG A 85 3.10 -5.63 9.79
N ILE A 86 3.11 -6.63 8.90
CA ILE A 86 2.16 -6.68 7.78
C ILE A 86 0.72 -6.77 8.31
N TYR A 87 0.46 -7.66 9.28
CA TYR A 87 -0.88 -7.78 9.85
C TYR A 87 -1.32 -6.53 10.62
N LEU A 88 -0.41 -5.91 11.40
CA LEU A 88 -0.65 -4.60 12.04
C LEU A 88 -0.93 -3.49 11.02
N SER A 89 -0.39 -3.62 9.80
CA SER A 89 -0.54 -2.64 8.72
C SER A 89 -1.81 -2.81 7.89
N ILE A 90 -2.61 -3.86 8.07
CA ILE A 90 -3.80 -4.09 7.24
C ILE A 90 -4.79 -2.92 7.35
N LEU A 91 -5.12 -2.49 8.57
CA LEU A 91 -6.02 -1.36 8.80
C LEU A 91 -5.44 -0.02 8.29
N PRO A 92 -4.17 0.34 8.58
CA PRO A 92 -3.50 1.46 7.92
C PRO A 92 -3.61 1.45 6.40
N ILE A 93 -3.32 0.32 5.74
CA ILE A 93 -3.36 0.22 4.27
C ILE A 93 -4.79 0.38 3.76
N GLN A 94 -5.77 -0.21 4.45
CA GLN A 94 -7.18 -0.03 4.11
C GLN A 94 -7.59 1.44 4.18
N TYR A 95 -7.16 2.17 5.23
CA TYR A 95 -7.40 3.60 5.37
C TYR A 95 -6.70 4.42 4.29
N ILE A 96 -5.45 4.10 3.94
CA ILE A 96 -4.72 4.75 2.83
C ILE A 96 -5.50 4.62 1.52
N ILE A 97 -5.98 3.41 1.21
CA ILE A 97 -6.76 3.16 -0.01
C ILE A 97 -8.08 3.94 0.00
N GLN A 98 -8.78 3.95 1.14
CA GLN A 98 -10.01 4.73 1.27
C GLN A 98 -9.76 6.23 1.10
N SER A 99 -8.67 6.74 1.67
CA SER A 99 -8.28 8.15 1.55
C SER A 99 -7.94 8.51 0.11
N LEU A 100 -7.19 7.66 -0.60
CA LEU A 100 -6.89 7.85 -2.02
C LEU A 100 -8.16 7.88 -2.87
N ILE A 101 -9.10 6.95 -2.63
CA ILE A 101 -10.41 6.93 -3.31
C ILE A 101 -11.15 8.25 -3.10
N ASN A 102 -11.25 8.73 -1.85
CA ASN A 102 -11.95 9.97 -1.52
C ASN A 102 -11.33 11.19 -2.24
N VAL A 103 -10.01 11.28 -2.29
CA VAL A 103 -9.31 12.39 -2.96
C VAL A 103 -9.45 12.30 -4.49
N ILE A 104 -9.48 11.08 -5.05
CA ILE A 104 -9.78 10.86 -6.48
C ILE A 104 -11.20 11.33 -6.81
N ASP A 105 -12.18 11.03 -5.96
CA ASP A 105 -13.58 11.46 -6.15
C ASP A 105 -13.74 12.98 -6.10
N GLN A 106 -12.92 13.66 -5.31
CA GLN A 106 -12.83 15.12 -5.23
C GLN A 106 -12.06 15.73 -6.41
N LYS A 107 -11.44 14.91 -7.27
CA LYS A 107 -10.65 15.31 -8.46
C LYS A 107 -9.45 16.22 -8.12
N GLU A 108 -8.91 16.12 -6.91
CA GLU A 108 -7.80 16.94 -6.45
C GLU A 108 -6.45 16.32 -6.88
N THR A 109 -6.13 16.43 -8.18
CA THR A 109 -4.98 15.75 -8.82
C THR A 109 -3.67 15.86 -8.04
N GLU A 110 -3.34 17.05 -7.52
CA GLU A 110 -2.10 17.26 -6.78
C GLU A 110 -2.11 16.50 -5.43
N LYS A 111 -3.25 16.52 -4.72
CA LYS A 111 -3.41 15.73 -3.49
C LYS A 111 -3.28 14.23 -3.77
N ILE A 112 -3.80 13.74 -4.89
CA ILE A 112 -3.64 12.33 -5.31
C ILE A 112 -2.14 12.01 -5.50
N ARG A 113 -1.42 12.83 -6.26
CA ARG A 113 0.01 12.62 -6.54
C ARG A 113 0.83 12.62 -5.25
N ILE A 114 0.65 13.63 -4.40
CA ILE A 114 1.44 13.74 -3.17
C ILE A 114 1.05 12.64 -2.18
N MET A 115 -0.23 12.32 -2.00
CA MET A 115 -0.64 11.22 -1.12
C MET A 115 0.00 9.90 -1.56
N ALA A 116 -0.10 9.56 -2.85
CA ALA A 116 0.52 8.36 -3.40
C ALA A 116 2.05 8.39 -3.27
N SER A 117 2.67 9.57 -3.37
CA SER A 117 4.10 9.75 -3.12
C SER A 117 4.48 9.47 -1.66
N SER A 118 3.67 9.94 -0.72
CA SER A 118 3.88 9.74 0.72
C SER A 118 3.74 8.28 1.15
N VAL A 119 2.97 7.46 0.42
CA VAL A 119 2.74 6.06 0.83
C VAL A 119 3.44 5.03 -0.04
N HIS A 120 4.02 5.37 -1.19
CA HIS A 120 4.55 4.34 -2.07
C HIS A 120 5.67 3.52 -1.43
N ASN A 121 6.47 4.10 -0.53
CA ASN A 121 7.53 3.38 0.19
C ASN A 121 7.02 2.60 1.41
N TYR A 122 5.78 2.83 1.85
CA TYR A 122 5.23 2.22 3.05
C TYR A 122 5.24 0.69 3.02
N PRO A 123 4.87 0.01 1.91
CA PRO A 123 4.99 -1.45 1.82
C PRO A 123 6.42 -1.96 1.97
N SER A 124 7.41 -1.29 1.36
CA SER A 124 8.83 -1.64 1.50
C SER A 124 9.34 -1.42 2.93
N PHE A 125 8.85 -0.36 3.59
CA PHE A 125 9.15 -0.04 4.97
C PHE A 125 8.60 -1.08 5.95
N ILE A 126 7.35 -1.52 5.77
CA ILE A 126 6.74 -2.61 6.55
C ILE A 126 7.56 -3.90 6.42
N LEU A 127 8.06 -4.19 5.22
CA LEU A 127 8.94 -5.34 4.97
C LEU A 127 10.35 -5.20 5.57
N GLY A 128 10.70 -4.06 6.16
CA GLY A 128 12.03 -3.78 6.72
C GLY A 128 13.12 -3.60 5.67
N LYS A 129 12.75 -3.21 4.44
CA LYS A 129 13.69 -2.99 3.32
C LYS A 129 14.00 -1.52 3.06
N TYR A 130 13.27 -0.62 3.72
CA TYR A 130 13.46 0.81 3.56
C TYR A 130 14.56 1.30 4.49
N TYR A 131 15.35 2.27 4.03
CA TYR A 131 16.64 2.62 4.64
C TYR A 131 16.51 3.52 5.88
N CYS A 132 15.45 4.33 5.97
CA CYS A 132 15.29 5.27 7.07
C CYS A 132 14.67 4.61 8.31
N ASN A 133 14.84 5.26 9.46
CA ASN A 133 14.20 4.83 10.69
C ASN A 133 12.71 5.19 10.68
N SER A 134 11.95 4.66 11.63
CA SER A 134 10.49 4.74 11.59
C SER A 134 9.92 6.13 11.84
N ILE A 135 10.56 6.95 12.68
CA ILE A 135 10.14 8.34 12.89
C ILE A 135 10.55 9.24 11.72
N ASP A 136 11.69 8.96 11.08
CA ASP A 136 12.10 9.65 9.86
C ASP A 136 11.10 9.35 8.73
N PHE A 137 10.70 8.09 8.55
CA PHE A 137 9.68 7.70 7.58
C PHE A 137 8.38 8.49 7.79
N TRP A 138 7.92 8.57 9.05
CA TRP A 138 6.74 9.36 9.40
C TRP A 138 6.92 10.84 9.00
N ASN A 139 8.02 11.46 9.41
CA ASN A 139 8.26 12.89 9.22
C ASN A 139 8.45 13.28 7.75
N GLU A 140 9.23 12.50 7.02
CA GLU A 140 9.61 12.76 5.63
C GLU A 140 8.47 12.46 4.65
N HIS A 141 7.66 11.43 4.91
CA HIS A 141 6.66 10.99 3.96
C HIS A 141 5.24 11.33 4.41
N ILE A 142 4.80 10.82 5.57
CA ILE A 142 3.40 10.94 6.00
C ILE A 142 3.09 12.36 6.48
N ASN A 143 3.91 12.88 7.38
CA ASN A 143 3.74 14.23 7.93
C ASN A 143 4.03 15.33 6.89
N TYR A 144 4.77 15.02 5.82
CA TYR A 144 4.88 15.93 4.68
C TYR A 144 3.51 16.19 4.03
N TYR A 145 2.70 15.14 3.80
CA TYR A 145 1.34 15.30 3.28
C TYR A 145 0.47 16.13 4.22
N ASN A 146 0.51 15.83 5.52
CA ASN A 146 -0.27 16.53 6.54
C ASN A 146 0.04 18.02 6.60
N ARG A 147 1.33 18.40 6.58
CA ARG A 147 1.74 19.81 6.54
C ARG A 147 1.35 20.50 5.25
N THR A 148 1.48 19.82 4.11
CA THR A 148 1.19 20.39 2.78
C THR A 148 -0.29 20.73 2.62
N PHE A 149 -1.18 19.89 3.14
CA PHE A 149 -2.63 20.04 2.96
C PHE A 149 -3.43 20.31 4.24
N GLN A 150 -2.74 20.60 5.35
CA GLN A 150 -3.36 20.82 6.66
C GLN A 150 -4.34 19.69 7.04
N SER A 151 -3.88 18.44 6.88
CA SER A 151 -4.68 17.24 7.15
C SER A 151 -4.15 16.43 8.33
N ASP A 152 -4.97 15.51 8.81
CA ASP A 152 -4.68 14.52 9.86
C ASP A 152 -4.43 13.12 9.27
N PHE A 153 -4.07 13.03 7.98
CA PHE A 153 -3.91 11.76 7.30
C PHE A 153 -2.94 10.86 8.07
N MET A 154 -3.41 9.64 8.34
CA MET A 154 -2.70 8.57 9.04
C MET A 154 -2.33 8.87 10.52
N TYR A 155 -2.84 9.95 11.14
CA TYR A 155 -2.45 10.36 12.49
C TYR A 155 -2.73 9.31 13.58
N ASP A 156 -3.88 8.63 13.48
CA ASP A 156 -4.28 7.56 14.42
C ASP A 156 -3.27 6.39 14.46
N TRP A 157 -2.50 6.20 13.38
CA TRP A 157 -1.51 5.13 13.27
C TRP A 157 -0.08 5.60 13.50
N LYS A 158 0.14 6.85 13.94
CA LYS A 158 1.48 7.38 14.24
C LYS A 158 2.25 6.51 15.23
N HIS A 159 1.56 5.93 16.22
CA HIS A 159 2.15 5.03 17.21
C HIS A 159 2.86 3.82 16.56
N LEU A 160 2.39 3.32 15.41
CA LEU A 160 3.04 2.20 14.70
C LEU A 160 4.49 2.55 14.30
N PHE A 161 4.72 3.81 13.91
CA PHE A 161 6.02 4.33 13.49
C PHE A 161 6.95 4.65 14.67
N LEU A 162 6.42 4.75 15.88
CA LEU A 162 7.22 5.07 17.08
C LEU A 162 7.55 3.81 17.88
N GLU A 163 6.58 2.89 17.98
CA GLU A 163 6.63 1.80 18.96
C GLU A 163 6.78 0.42 18.30
N TYR A 164 6.13 0.19 17.14
CA TYR A 164 5.93 -1.15 16.60
C TYR A 164 6.82 -1.50 15.39
N TYR A 165 7.47 -0.51 14.79
CA TYR A 165 8.43 -0.70 13.72
C TYR A 165 9.85 -0.42 14.24
N PRO A 166 10.44 -1.23 15.15
CA PRO A 166 11.81 -0.98 15.58
C PRO A 166 12.81 -1.07 14.41
N LYS A 167 13.89 -0.30 14.49
CA LYS A 167 15.02 -0.44 13.57
C LYS A 167 15.61 -1.83 13.78
N ASN A 168 15.73 -2.64 12.74
CA ASN A 168 16.61 -3.80 12.84
C ASN A 168 18.03 -3.21 12.84
N GLU A 169 18.71 -3.24 13.97
CA GLU A 169 20.18 -3.19 13.96
C GLU A 169 20.62 -4.40 13.14
N ASN A 170 21.24 -4.14 11.99
CA ASN A 170 21.92 -5.18 11.21
C ASN A 170 23.19 -5.58 11.94
#